data_AF-A0A7J9WTB5-F1
#
_entry.id   AF-A0A7J9WTB5-F1
#
_cell.length_a   1.000
_cell.length_b   1.000
_cell.length_c   1.000
_cell.angle_alpha   90.00
_cell.angle_beta   90.00
_cell.angle_gamma   90.00
#
_symmetry.space_group_name_H-M   'P 1'
#
loop_
_entity.id
_entity.type
_entity.pdbx_description
1 polymer ?
#
loop_
_entity_poly.entity_id
_entity_poly.type
_entity_poly.pdbx_seq_one_letter_code
_entity_poly.pdbx_strand_id
1 'polypeptide(L)'
;MEIVLALGSALAYGVSDFTGGVLTKRAHVFTVILLSQLVSCAILILVLPFWDGSFSWRAVQWGVAGGVAGIAGAALLYRGPAIGRMSVIAPITAVLAAVIPLSFGLAMGSQGPPNQISQMVPRRPRDCGWAARA
;
A
#
# COMPACT_ATOMS: atom_id res chain seq x y z
N MET A 1 11.61 20.26 5.57
CA MET A 1 11.47 19.02 6.38
C MET A 1 10.65 17.96 5.62
N GLU A 2 9.46 18.31 5.13
CA GLU A 2 8.59 17.47 4.29
C GLU A 2 9.32 16.73 3.16
N ILE A 3 10.15 17.43 2.39
CA ILE A 3 10.88 16.86 1.24
C ILE A 3 11.86 15.76 1.66
N VAL A 4 12.50 15.89 2.83
CA VAL A 4 13.45 14.91 3.35
C VAL A 4 12.70 13.65 3.82
N LEU A 5 11.54 13.83 4.47
CA LEU A 5 10.65 12.73 4.85
C LEU A 5 10.07 12.03 3.62
N ALA A 6 9.69 12.79 2.58
CA ALA A 6 9.19 12.25 1.32
C ALA A 6 10.27 11.43 0.60
N LEU A 7 11.49 11.95 0.48
CA LEU A 7 12.65 11.22 -0.05
C LEU A 7 12.97 9.97 0.77
N GLY A 8 12.93 10.07 2.10
CA GLY A 8 13.11 8.93 3.00
C GLY A 8 12.06 7.85 2.77
N SER A 9 10.79 8.23 2.65
CA SER A 9 9.68 7.30 2.37
C SER A 9 9.82 6.65 0.99
N ALA A 10 10.17 7.42 -0.04
CA ALA A 10 10.35 6.92 -1.40
C ALA A 10 11.49 5.90 -1.48
N LEU A 11 12.60 6.16 -0.78
CA LEU A 11 13.71 5.21 -0.67
C LEU A 11 13.32 3.96 0.11
N ALA A 12 12.63 4.11 1.25
CA ALA A 12 12.20 2.97 2.06
C ALA A 12 11.24 2.05 1.30
N TYR A 13 10.24 2.62 0.63
CA TYR A 13 9.31 1.87 -0.22
C TYR A 13 10.05 1.23 -1.42
N GLY A 14 10.89 2.00 -2.13
CA GLY A 14 11.63 1.47 -3.28
C GLY A 14 12.57 0.31 -2.94
N VAL A 15 13.27 0.38 -1.81
CA VAL A 15 14.13 -0.71 -1.32
C VAL A 15 13.28 -1.93 -0.94
N SER A 16 12.12 -1.72 -0.31
CA SER A 16 11.19 -2.80 0.07
C SER A 16 10.62 -3.53 -1.15
N ASP A 17 10.19 -2.80 -2.19
CA ASP A 17 9.68 -3.38 -3.43
C ASP A 17 10.76 -4.19 -4.18
N PHE A 18 12.00 -3.68 -4.19
CA PHE A 18 13.12 -4.35 -4.83
C PHE A 18 13.53 -5.64 -4.11
N THR A 19 13.69 -5.57 -2.79
CA THR A 19 14.02 -6.75 -1.97
C THR A 19 12.90 -7.78 -1.98
N GLY A 20 11.64 -7.36 -1.94
CA GLY A 20 10.47 -8.23 -2.02
C GLY A 20 10.40 -9.04 -3.32
N GLY A 21 10.67 -8.42 -4.47
CA GLY A 21 10.69 -9.08 -5.79
C GLY A 21 11.90 -10.00 -6.02
N VAL A 22 13.03 -9.71 -5.39
CA VAL A 22 14.24 -10.55 -5.44
C VAL A 22 14.12 -11.77 -4.50
N LEU A 23 13.54 -11.60 -3.30
CA LEU A 23 13.38 -12.67 -2.31
C LEU A 23 12.25 -13.67 -2.63
N THR A 24 11.26 -13.29 -3.44
CA THR A 24 10.13 -14.18 -3.79
C THR A 24 10.59 -15.46 -4.49
N LYS A 25 11.81 -15.47 -5.05
CA LYS A 25 12.38 -16.63 -5.72
C LYS A 25 13.09 -17.64 -4.80
N ARG A 26 13.34 -17.33 -3.51
CA ARG A 26 14.25 -18.16 -2.68
C ARG A 26 13.80 -18.50 -1.25
N ALA A 27 12.67 -18.00 -0.74
CA ALA A 27 12.30 -18.21 0.67
C ALA A 27 10.91 -18.83 0.88
N HIS A 28 10.77 -19.66 1.91
CA HIS A 28 9.48 -20.13 2.43
C HIS A 28 8.65 -18.93 2.90
N VAL A 29 7.84 -18.40 1.98
CA VAL A 29 6.91 -17.27 2.12
C VAL A 29 6.13 -17.30 3.44
N PHE A 30 5.68 -18.49 3.85
CA PHE A 30 4.90 -18.67 5.07
C PHE A 30 5.65 -18.26 6.34
N THR A 31 6.94 -18.58 6.46
CA THR A 31 7.74 -18.27 7.65
C THR A 31 7.99 -16.78 7.79
N VAL A 32 8.19 -16.09 6.66
CA VAL A 32 8.40 -14.62 6.64
C VAL A 32 7.12 -13.90 7.07
N ILE A 33 5.96 -14.30 6.53
CA ILE A 33 4.67 -13.72 6.92
C ILE A 33 4.41 -13.92 8.42
N LEU A 34 4.64 -15.14 8.94
CA LEU A 34 4.47 -15.44 10.36
C LEU A 34 5.40 -14.61 11.25
N LEU A 35 6.70 -14.53 10.91
CA LEU A 35 7.66 -13.74 11.67
C LEU A 35 7.33 -12.25 11.63
N SER A 36 7.01 -11.69 10.45
CA SER A 36 6.60 -10.29 10.33
C SER A 36 5.36 -10.00 11.15
N GLN A 37 4.35 -10.88 11.12
CA GLN A 37 3.14 -10.69 11.89
C GLN A 37 3.38 -10.78 13.41
N LEU A 38 4.26 -11.69 13.85
CA LEU A 38 4.67 -11.78 15.25
C LEU A 38 5.40 -10.52 15.71
N VAL A 39 6.32 -10.00 14.89
CA VAL A 39 7.04 -8.76 15.18
C VAL A 39 6.08 -7.57 15.25
N SER A 40 5.14 -7.45 14.29
CA SER A 40 4.11 -6.42 14.32
C SER A 40 3.22 -6.52 15.57
N CYS A 41 2.83 -7.73 15.96
CA CYS A 41 2.02 -7.97 17.17
C CYS A 41 2.80 -7.59 18.45
N ALA A 42 4.08 -7.97 18.53
CA ALA A 42 4.94 -7.64 19.65
C ALA A 42 5.15 -6.12 19.78
N ILE A 43 5.39 -5.42 18.67
CA ILE A 43 5.52 -3.96 18.66
C ILE A 43 4.21 -3.30 19.12
N LEU A 44 3.06 -3.78 18.63
CA LEU A 44 1.76 -3.25 19.04
C LEU A 44 1.57 -3.35 20.56
N ILE A 45 1.85 -4.52 21.14
CA ILE A 45 1.75 -4.77 22.60
C ILE A 45 2.73 -3.86 23.37
N LEU A 46 3.93 -3.64 22.84
CA LEU A 46 4.95 -2.81 23.48
C LEU A 46 4.58 -1.31 23.48
N VAL A 47 3.90 -0.84 22.43
CA VAL A 47 3.50 0.57 22.27
C VAL A 47 2.19 0.88 23.00
N LEU A 48 1.27 -0.09 23.11
CA LEU A 48 -0.01 0.01 23.81
C LEU A 48 0.04 0.71 25.19
N PRO A 49 0.98 0.40 26.11
CA PRO A 49 1.03 1.05 27.43
C PRO A 49 1.42 2.53 27.41
N PHE A 50 1.95 3.04 26.30
CA PHE A 50 2.31 4.45 26.14
C PHE A 50 1.17 5.32 25.62
N TRP A 51 -0.03 4.76 25.43
CA TRP A 51 -1.17 5.46 24.86
C TRP A 51 -2.34 5.53 25.84
N ASP A 52 -2.82 6.74 26.12
CA ASP A 52 -3.91 7.04 27.07
C ASP A 52 -5.32 6.79 26.46
N GLY A 53 -5.49 5.68 25.75
CA GLY A 53 -6.71 5.35 25.01
C GLY A 53 -7.74 4.62 25.88
N SER A 54 -9.01 5.01 25.79
CA SER A 54 -10.10 4.26 26.43
C SER A 54 -10.33 2.93 25.71
N PHE A 55 -10.44 1.83 26.45
CA PHE A 55 -10.72 0.52 25.88
C PHE A 55 -12.13 0.48 25.26
N SER A 56 -12.19 0.25 23.94
CA SER A 56 -13.45 0.13 23.19
C SER A 56 -13.51 -1.22 22.50
N TRP A 57 -14.53 -2.01 22.83
CA TRP A 57 -14.74 -3.32 22.23
C TRP A 57 -14.91 -3.25 20.70
N ARG A 58 -15.54 -2.19 20.20
CA ARG A 58 -15.69 -1.95 18.76
C ARG A 58 -14.34 -1.76 18.07
N ALA A 59 -13.41 -1.04 18.69
CA ALA A 59 -12.07 -0.84 18.14
C ALA A 59 -11.29 -2.16 18.07
N VAL A 60 -11.44 -3.01 19.07
CA VAL A 60 -10.84 -4.36 19.08
C VAL A 60 -11.41 -5.23 17.95
N GLN A 61 -12.74 -5.24 17.76
CA GLN A 61 -13.38 -6.00 16.68
C GLN A 61 -12.89 -5.56 15.29
N TRP A 62 -12.80 -4.25 15.05
CA TRP A 62 -12.26 -3.72 13.80
C TRP A 62 -10.76 -4.00 13.65
N GLY A 63 -9.99 -3.96 14.74
CA GLY A 63 -8.58 -4.33 14.75
C GLY A 63 -8.34 -5.79 14.39
N VAL A 64 -9.13 -6.71 14.97
CA VAL A 64 -9.07 -8.14 14.65
C VAL A 64 -9.51 -8.40 13.21
N ALA A 65 -10.62 -7.80 12.77
CA ALA A 65 -11.10 -7.94 11.40
C ALA A 65 -10.07 -7.42 10.38
N GLY A 66 -9.48 -6.25 10.63
CA GLY A 66 -8.42 -5.68 9.81
C GLY A 66 -7.14 -6.53 9.80
N GLY A 67 -6.75 -7.08 10.95
CA GLY A 67 -5.60 -7.97 11.06
C GLY A 67 -5.78 -9.27 10.28
N VAL A 68 -6.93 -9.93 10.41
CA VAL A 68 -7.25 -11.15 9.64
C VAL A 68 -7.27 -10.87 8.14
N ALA A 69 -7.90 -9.76 7.72
CA ALA A 69 -7.89 -9.34 6.32
C ALA A 69 -6.46 -9.07 5.80
N GLY A 70 -5.61 -8.44 6.63
CA GLY A 70 -4.20 -8.18 6.31
C GLY A 70 -3.39 -9.45 6.12
N ILE A 71 -3.51 -10.43 7.03
CA ILE A 71 -2.82 -11.72 6.93
C ILE A 71 -3.28 -12.48 5.67
N ALA A 72 -4.59 -12.52 5.42
CA ALA A 72 -5.13 -13.16 4.23
C ALA A 72 -4.63 -12.48 2.94
N GLY A 73 -4.64 -11.15 2.90
CA GLY A 73 -4.13 -10.34 1.79
C GLY A 73 -2.65 -10.57 1.54
N ALA A 74 -1.82 -10.57 2.58
CA ALA A 74 -0.39 -10.87 2.48
C ALA A 74 -0.16 -12.29 1.94
N ALA A 75 -0.88 -13.29 2.44
CA ALA A 75 -0.76 -14.66 1.97
C ALA A 75 -1.12 -14.81 0.48
N LEU A 76 -2.19 -14.15 0.03
CA LEU A 76 -2.60 -14.09 -1.38
C LEU A 76 -1.55 -13.38 -2.25
N LEU A 77 -1.06 -12.23 -1.78
CA LEU A 77 -0.08 -11.42 -2.48
C LEU A 77 1.24 -12.17 -2.69
N TYR A 78 1.74 -12.87 -1.67
CA TYR A 78 2.96 -13.65 -1.82
C TYR A 78 2.76 -14.98 -2.56
N ARG A 79 1.55 -15.57 -2.56
CA ARG A 79 1.23 -16.74 -3.40
C ARG A 79 1.21 -16.41 -4.89
N GLY A 80 0.74 -15.22 -5.28
CA GLY A 80 0.62 -14.81 -6.69
C GLY A 80 1.94 -14.95 -7.48
N PRO A 81 3.03 -14.28 -7.06
CA PRO A 81 4.34 -14.34 -7.72
C PRO A 81 4.97 -15.73 -7.75
N ALA A 82 4.62 -16.59 -6.79
CA ALA A 82 5.11 -17.96 -6.75
C ALA A 82 4.47 -18.86 -7.81
N ILE A 83 3.27 -18.51 -8.31
CA ILE A 83 2.47 -19.34 -9.23
C ILE A 83 2.40 -18.72 -10.65
N GLY A 84 2.52 -17.38 -10.78
CA GLY A 84 2.27 -16.66 -12.03
C GLY A 84 3.42 -15.78 -12.53
N ARG A 85 3.27 -15.25 -13.75
CA ARG A 85 4.21 -14.30 -14.36
C ARG A 85 4.09 -12.93 -13.66
N MET A 86 5.21 -12.40 -13.17
CA MET A 86 5.28 -11.11 -12.45
C MET A 86 4.59 -9.95 -13.20
N SER A 87 4.60 -9.99 -14.54
CA SER A 87 4.00 -8.97 -15.41
C SER A 87 2.48 -8.83 -15.29
N VAL A 88 1.77 -9.85 -14.79
CA VAL A 88 0.31 -9.86 -14.65
C VAL A 88 -0.11 -9.52 -13.23
N ILE A 89 0.69 -9.95 -12.24
CA ILE A 89 0.36 -9.76 -10.83
C ILE A 89 0.50 -8.30 -10.42
N ALA A 90 1.56 -7.62 -10.86
CA ALA A 90 1.79 -6.21 -10.56
C ALA A 90 0.62 -5.28 -10.99
N PRO A 91 0.08 -5.37 -12.23
CA PRO A 91 -1.08 -4.56 -12.60
C PRO A 91 -2.36 -4.99 -11.85
N ILE A 92 -2.58 -6.28 -11.60
CA ILE A 92 -3.77 -6.73 -10.84
C ILE A 92 -3.76 -6.18 -9.41
N THR A 93 -2.62 -6.27 -8.72
CA THR A 93 -2.51 -5.79 -7.33
C THR A 93 -2.61 -4.28 -7.27
N ALA A 94 -2.06 -3.55 -8.24
CA ALA A 94 -2.23 -2.11 -8.36
C ALA A 94 -3.70 -1.71 -8.54
N VAL A 95 -4.44 -2.41 -9.41
CA VAL A 95 -5.88 -2.16 -9.62
C VAL A 95 -6.67 -2.45 -8.35
N LEU A 96 -6.42 -3.59 -7.69
CA LEU A 96 -7.11 -3.93 -6.43
C LEU A 96 -6.81 -2.92 -5.32
N ALA A 97 -5.56 -2.48 -5.20
CA ALA A 97 -5.13 -1.49 -4.21
C ALA A 97 -5.78 -0.12 -4.44
N ALA A 98 -6.12 0.24 -5.69
CA ALA A 98 -6.83 1.48 -6.00
C ALA A 98 -8.35 1.34 -5.86
N VAL A 99 -8.93 0.24 -6.37
CA VAL A 99 -10.39 0.06 -6.46
C VAL A 99 -11.01 -0.21 -5.10
N ILE A 100 -10.39 -1.00 -4.23
CA ILE A 100 -10.99 -1.37 -2.93
C ILE A 100 -11.19 -0.13 -2.03
N PRO A 101 -10.16 0.71 -1.75
CA PRO A 101 -10.34 1.90 -0.92
C PRO A 101 -11.27 2.93 -1.56
N LEU A 102 -11.20 3.09 -2.89
CA LEU A 102 -12.07 4.00 -3.62
C LEU A 102 -13.54 3.59 -3.48
N SER A 103 -13.85 2.31 -3.71
CA SER A 103 -15.22 1.78 -3.59
C SER A 103 -15.75 1.92 -2.17
N PHE A 104 -14.91 1.62 -1.17
CA PHE A 104 -15.26 1.75 0.23
C PHE A 104 -15.50 3.22 0.62
N GLY A 105 -14.65 4.14 0.15
CA GLY A 105 -14.79 5.58 0.36
C GLY A 105 -16.11 6.13 -0.23
N LEU A 106 -16.43 5.74 -1.46
CA LEU A 106 -17.69 6.09 -2.12
C LEU A 106 -18.91 5.52 -1.37
N ALA A 107 -18.84 4.27 -0.92
CA ALA A 107 -19.90 3.62 -0.17
C ALA A 107 -20.17 4.28 1.20
N MET A 108 -19.13 4.81 1.86
CA MET A 108 -19.26 5.57 3.11
C MET A 108 -19.75 7.01 2.91
N GLY A 109 -20.07 7.43 1.68
CA GLY A 109 -20.56 8.78 1.38
C GLY A 109 -19.46 9.83 1.25
N SER A 110 -18.19 9.42 1.11
CA SER A 110 -17.08 10.34 0.83
C SER A 110 -17.24 10.88 -0.59
N GLN A 111 -17.76 12.09 -0.71
CA GLN A 111 -17.80 12.82 -1.97
C GLN A 111 -16.36 13.21 -2.31
N GLY A 112 -15.71 12.46 -3.20
CA GLY A 112 -14.38 12.82 -3.70
C GLY A 112 -14.40 14.26 -4.21
N PRO A 113 -13.39 15.10 -3.87
CA PRO A 113 -13.44 16.51 -4.19
C PRO A 113 -13.56 16.67 -5.73
N PRO A 114 -14.62 17.32 -6.24
CA PRO A 114 -14.91 17.42 -7.68
C PRO A 114 -13.83 18.15 -8.49
N ASN A 115 -12.83 18.74 -7.84
CA ASN A 115 -11.84 19.64 -8.44
C ASN A 115 -10.52 18.97 -8.85
N GLN A 116 -10.28 17.69 -8.52
CA GLN A 116 -9.05 16.98 -8.89
C GLN A 116 -9.04 16.50 -10.36
N ILE A 117 -10.20 16.26 -10.95
CA ILE A 117 -10.33 15.83 -12.36
C ILE A 117 -9.79 16.93 -13.31
N SER A 118 -9.93 18.20 -12.93
CA SER A 118 -9.40 19.33 -13.70
C SER A 118 -7.88 19.49 -13.62
N GLN A 119 -7.20 18.88 -12.63
CA GLN A 119 -5.74 18.89 -12.50
C GLN A 119 -5.08 17.69 -13.21
N MET A 120 -5.84 16.62 -13.45
CA MET A 120 -5.36 15.41 -14.13
C MET A 120 -5.38 15.52 -15.65
N VAL A 121 -6.01 16.56 -16.21
CA VAL A 121 -5.84 16.92 -17.62
C VAL A 121 -4.46 17.55 -17.78
N PRO A 122 -3.50 16.89 -18.46
CA PRO A 122 -2.22 17.53 -18.75
C PRO A 122 -2.52 18.78 -19.56
N ARG A 123 -2.25 19.95 -18.98
CA ARG A 123 -2.23 21.20 -19.75
C ARG A 123 -1.18 20.99 -20.84
N ARG A 124 -1.62 20.89 -22.10
CA ARG A 124 -0.71 20.82 -23.24
C ARG A 124 0.31 21.94 -23.09
N PRO A 125 1.62 21.66 -23.10
CA PRO A 125 2.61 22.72 -23.17
C PRO A 125 2.33 23.50 -24.46
N ARG A 126 1.93 24.76 -24.34
CA ARG A 126 1.64 25.64 -25.48
C ARG A 126 2.91 26.13 -26.18
N ASP A 127 4.09 25.80 -25.65
CA ASP A 127 5.34 26.41 -26.06
C ASP A 127 6.32 25.38 -26.63
N CYS A 128 5.88 24.56 -27.60
CA CYS A 128 6.79 23.82 -28.46
C CYS A 128 7.27 24.72 -29.62
N GLY A 129 8.05 25.76 -29.30
CA GLY A 129 8.81 26.57 -30.26
C GLY A 129 10.00 25.84 -30.91
N TRP A 130 10.00 24.51 -30.87
CA TRP A 130 11.04 23.62 -31.38
C TRP A 130 10.74 23.11 -32.81
N ALA A 131 9.52 23.33 -33.32
CA ALA A 131 9.14 22.91 -34.68
C ALA A 131 9.53 23.89 -35.80
N ALA A 132 10.14 25.04 -35.48
CA ALA A 132 10.52 26.09 -36.44
C ALA A 132 12.04 26.30 -36.59
N ARG A 133 12.85 25.36 -36.10
CA ARG A 133 14.31 25.36 -36.30
C ARG A 133 14.76 24.02 -36.88
N ALA A 134 14.24 23.71 -38.07
CA ALA A 134 14.81 22.74 -39.00
C ALA A 134 15.61 23.51 -40.06
#